data_AF-A0A968B7J6-F1
#
_entry.id   AF-A0A968B7J6-F1
#
_cell.length_a   1.000
_cell.length_b   1.000
_cell.length_c   1.000
_cell.angle_alpha   90.00
_cell.angle_beta   90.00
_cell.angle_gamma   90.00
#
_symmetry.space_group_name_H-M   'P 1'
#
loop_
_entity.id
_entity.type
_entity.pdbx_description
1 polymer ?
#
loop_
_entity_poly.entity_id
_entity_poly.type
_entity_poly.pdbx_seq_one_letter_code
_entity_poly.pdbx_strand_id
1 'polypeptide(L)' 'MEDAVWIVFIIAVLIYLLYNLKMSKDPKDELLKAKKLLDEGLIEQSDYEKIKDKLIKRIIE' A
#
# COMPACT_ATOMS: atom_id res chain seq x y z
N MET A 1 12.36 -22.21 -14.03
CA MET A 1 12.57 -20.91 -14.71
C MET A 1 11.28 -20.11 -14.75
N GLU A 2 10.13 -20.73 -15.01
CA GLU A 2 8.80 -20.07 -14.97
C GLU A 2 8.43 -19.51 -13.59
N ASP A 3 8.70 -20.21 -12.49
CA ASP A 3 8.35 -19.75 -11.14
C ASP A 3 9.08 -18.46 -10.75
N ALA A 4 10.34 -18.33 -11.17
CA ALA A 4 11.14 -17.13 -10.91
C ALA A 4 10.59 -15.91 -11.66
N VAL A 5 10.03 -16.11 -12.86
CA VAL A 5 9.39 -15.04 -13.64
C VAL A 5 8.12 -14.55 -12.95
N TRP A 6 7.31 -15.47 -12.42
CA TRP A 6 6.12 -15.12 -11.64
C TRP A 6 6.44 -14.36 -10.36
N ILE A 7 7.48 -14.78 -9.63
CA ILE A 7 7.94 -14.09 -8.42
C ILE A 7 8.40 -12.66 -8.74
N VAL A 8 9.19 -12.47 -9.80
CA VAL A 8 9.64 -11.13 -10.22
C VAL A 8 8.47 -10.25 -10.66
N PHE A 9 7.47 -10.83 -11.33
CA PHE A 9 6.26 -10.11 -11.73
C PHE A 9 5.45 -9.63 -10.50
N ILE A 10 5.25 -10.50 -9.51
CA ILE A 10 4.56 -10.14 -8.25
C ILE A 10 5.31 -9.03 -7.52
N ILE A 11 6.64 -9.10 -7.43
CA ILE A 11 7.46 -8.06 -6.79
C ILE A 11 7.34 -6.73 -7.56
N ALA A 12 7.35 -6.75 -8.89
CA ALA A 12 7.18 -5.54 -9.70
C ALA A 12 5.80 -4.90 -9.49
N VAL A 13 4.74 -5.70 -9.38
CA VAL A 13 3.38 -5.23 -9.07
C VAL A 13 3.34 -4.61 -7.67
N LEU A 14 3.94 -5.25 -6.66
CA LEU A 14 4.04 -4.70 -5.30
C LEU A 14 4.79 -3.37 -5.27
N ILE A 15 5.93 -3.26 -5.97
CA ILE A 15 6.68 -2.00 -6.07
C ILE A 15 5.84 -0.91 -6.75
N TYR A 16 5.13 -1.25 -7.82
CA TYR A 16 4.24 -0.30 -8.51
C TYR A 16 3.11 0.18 -7.58
N LEU A 17 2.46 -0.73 -6.85
CA LEU A 17 1.39 -0.38 -5.90
C LEU A 17 1.91 0.51 -4.76
N LEU A 18 3.09 0.20 -4.22
CA LEU A 18 3.74 1.01 -3.18
C LEU A 18 4.15 2.41 -3.69
N TYR A 19 4.67 2.51 -4.92
CA TYR A 19 4.99 3.78 -5.54
C TYR A 19 3.73 4.62 -5.78
N ASN A 20 2.65 3.98 -6.23
CA ASN A 20 1.36 4.62 -6.41
C ASN A 20 0.75 5.08 -5.08
N LEU A 21 1.00 4.35 -3.98
CA LEU A 21 0.64 4.80 -2.63
C LEU A 21 1.39 6.10 -2.30
N LYS A 22 2.72 6.09 -2.42
CA LYS A 22 3.56 7.23 -2.07
C LYS A 22 3.31 8.49 -2.91
N MET A 23 2.77 8.33 -4.13
CA MET A 23 2.52 9.41 -5.07
C MET A 23 1.09 9.98 -5.00
N SER A 24 0.19 9.39 -4.20
CA SER A 24 -1.12 9.98 -3.95
C SER A 24 -0.94 11.30 -3.18
N LYS A 25 -1.13 12.43 -3.89
CA LYS A 25 -1.17 13.78 -3.31
C LYS A 25 -2.26 13.93 -2.24
N ASP A 26 -3.29 13.10 -2.35
CA ASP A 26 -4.41 13.09 -1.43
C ASP A 26 -4.23 11.99 -0.38
N PRO A 27 -4.09 12.34 0.91
CA PRO A 27 -3.96 11.36 1.99
C PRO A 27 -5.20 10.47 2.14
N LYS A 28 -6.36 10.89 1.63
CA LYS A 28 -7.57 10.05 1.53
C LYS A 28 -7.40 8.89 0.55
N ASP A 29 -6.68 9.12 -0.55
CA ASP A 29 -6.44 8.14 -1.61
C ASP A 29 -5.38 7.11 -1.16
N GLU A 30 -4.35 7.56 -0.42
CA GLU A 30 -3.43 6.67 0.30
C GLU A 30 -4.16 5.77 1.30
N LEU A 31 -5.13 6.32 2.05
CA LEU A 31 -5.92 5.57 3.04
C LEU A 31 -6.80 4.51 2.38
N LEU A 32 -7.38 4.83 1.20
CA LEU A 32 -8.19 3.93 0.41
C LEU A 32 -7.35 2.76 -0.15
N LYS A 33 -6.15 3.05 -0.66
CA LYS A 33 -5.21 2.01 -1.12
C LYS A 33 -4.72 1.14 0.03
N ALA A 34 -4.38 1.72 1.17
CA ALA A 34 -3.99 0.96 2.36
C ALA A 34 -5.10 0.02 2.84
N LYS A 35 -6.37 0.46 2.78
CA LYS A 35 -7.52 -0.39 3.10
C LYS A 35 -7.66 -1.54 2.10
N LYS A 36 -7.39 -1.29 0.82
CA LYS A 36 -7.41 -2.31 -0.23
C LYS A 36 -6.35 -3.39 0.01
N LEU A 37 -5.14 -2.99 0.39
CA LEU A 37 -4.07 -3.92 0.75
C LEU A 37 -4.43 -4.80 1.97
N LEU A 38 -5.16 -4.25 2.95
CA LEU A 38 -5.66 -5.02 4.09
C LEU A 38 -6.73 -6.03 3.65
N ASP A 39 -7.65 -5.61 2.78
CA ASP A 39 -8.73 -6.46 2.24
C ASP A 39 -8.17 -7.63 1.40
N GLU A 40 -7.10 -7.37 0.65
CA GLU A 40 -6.36 -8.39 -0.12
C GLU A 40 -5.43 -9.26 0.75
N GLY A 41 -5.34 -9.01 2.06
CA GLY A 41 -4.46 -9.74 2.98
C GLY A 41 -2.97 -9.50 2.74
N LEU A 42 -2.62 -8.44 2.01
CA LEU A 42 -1.24 -8.07 1.68
C LEU A 42 -0.54 -7.34 2.83
N ILE A 43 -1.31 -6.77 3.75
CA ILE A 43 -0.80 -6.15 4.99
C ILE A 43 -1.65 -6.61 6.19
N GLU A 44 -1.04 -6.63 7.36
CA GLU A 44 -1.74 -6.92 8.61
C GLU A 44 -2.47 -5.68 9.14
N GLN A 45 -3.46 -5.91 9.99
CA GLN A 45 -4.29 -4.85 10.58
C GLN A 45 -3.44 -3.83 11.37
N SER A 46 -2.39 -4.30 12.03
CA SER A 46 -1.39 -3.48 12.73
C SER A 46 -0.60 -2.54 11.81
N ASP A 47 -0.27 -2.97 10.59
CA ASP A 47 0.39 -2.11 9.60
C ASP A 47 -0.58 -1.10 9.01
N TYR A 48 -1.84 -1.50 8.77
CA TYR A 48 -2.89 -0.57 8.36
C TYR A 48 -3.10 0.55 9.37
N GLU A 49 -3.14 0.26 10.67
CA GLU A 49 -3.31 1.28 11.71
C GLU A 49 -2.15 2.29 11.75
N LYS A 50 -0.90 1.83 11.60
CA LYS A 50 0.27 2.73 11.53
C LYS A 50 0.20 3.65 10.32
N ILE A 51 -0.20 3.13 9.16
CA ILE A 51 -0.35 3.91 7.93
C ILE A 51 -1.47 4.93 8.11
N LYS A 52 -2.62 4.51 8.67
CA LYS A 52 -3.75 5.38 8.96
C LYS A 52 -3.37 6.53 9.91
N ASP A 53 -2.68 6.25 11.01
CA ASP A 53 -2.26 7.28 11.99
C ASP A 53 -1.33 8.32 11.33
N LYS A 54 -0.38 7.86 10.52
CA LYS A 54 0.55 8.73 9.79
C LYS A 54 -0.15 9.61 8.76
N LEU A 55 -1.15 9.06 8.06
CA LEU A 55 -1.95 9.79 7.07
C LEU A 55 -2.90 10.80 7.73
N ILE A 56 -3.54 10.44 8.85
CA ILE A 56 -4.40 11.34 9.62
C ILE A 56 -3.62 12.55 10.12
N LYS A 57 -2.40 12.36 10.66
CA LYS A 57 -1.54 13.48 11.07
C LYS A 57 -1.26 14.45 9.92
N ARG A 58 -1.01 13.94 8.72
CA ARG A 58 -0.78 14.75 7.51
C ARG A 58 -2.05 15.48 7.00
N ILE A 59 -3.26 15.03 7.38
CA ILE A 59 -4.52 15.69 7.02
C ILE A 59 -4.84 16.84 7.97
N ILE A 60 -4.48 16.70 9.24
CA ILE A 60 -4.83 17.66 10.31
C ILE A 60 -3.84 18.83 10.37
N GLU A 61 -2.61 18.64 9.90
CA GLU A 61 -1.53 19.65 9.83
C GLU A 61 -1.57 20.44 8.52
#